data_AF-A0A435Z8M4-F1
#
_entry.id   AF-A0A435Z8M4-F1
#
_cell.length_a   1.000
_cell.length_b   1.000
_cell.length_c   1.000
_cell.angle_alpha   90.00
_cell.angle_beta   90.00
_cell.angle_gamma   90.00
#
_symmetry.space_group_name_H-M   'P 1'
#
loop_
_entity.id
_entity.type
_entity.pdbx_description
1 polymer ?
#
loop_
_entity_poly.entity_id
_entity_poly.type
_entity_poly.pdbx_seq_one_letter_code
_entity_poly.pdbx_strand_id
1 'polypeptide(L)'
;MNQLPASIYLGFPYDSNMTALVLDDENALPALWAYVSSGIFRENVRKIEPGVKVNNATFLKVPFDLNYWSDVANSNNNGRLPEPYSENPTQWLFHGHPAKADKGAALHVALVRLSGYRWPAENDPEMRLSVEARAWIAKAATLPDSDNDGLLAVAGVAGEKPLADRLRAYLAVAFGSGWSDALERQLVAEADKVLDKKQAKDGSLESWLRDRAFRQHSLLFHQRPFLWHIWDGMKDGFSVFVHYHRLTQANLRKLTYTMLGDWLARARAENDDLRYEKGRELQQMLEKVLEGEAPYDIFVRWKPLVEQPLGWDPELDDGVRMNIRPFMAAGILREQPKGIKWSKDRGNDVPSSPWYPAFKGERINDHHTTLAEKHAARGSSPQLVAAK
;
A
#
# COMPACT_ATOMS: atom_id res chain seq x y z
N MET A 1 -2.54 21.31 -16.85
CA MET A 1 -3.62 20.32 -16.70
C MET A 1 -4.54 20.42 -17.90
N ASN A 2 -4.43 19.51 -18.88
CA ASN A 2 -5.37 19.51 -20.01
C ASN A 2 -6.75 18.98 -19.63
N GLN A 3 -6.80 18.09 -18.63
CA GLN A 3 -8.02 17.58 -18.01
C GLN A 3 -8.53 18.59 -16.97
N LEU A 4 -9.86 18.72 -16.86
CA LEU A 4 -10.56 19.46 -15.79
C LEU A 4 -11.43 18.44 -15.02
N PRO A 5 -10.83 17.60 -14.16
CA PRO A 5 -11.59 16.62 -13.40
C PRO A 5 -12.50 17.33 -12.38
N ALA A 6 -13.69 16.79 -12.19
CA ALA A 6 -14.67 17.29 -11.22
C ALA A 6 -14.83 16.30 -10.05
N SER A 7 -15.04 16.83 -8.85
CA SER A 7 -15.38 16.05 -7.66
C SER A 7 -16.38 16.81 -6.80
N ILE A 8 -17.14 16.11 -5.97
CA ILE A 8 -18.02 16.74 -4.98
C ILE A 8 -17.15 17.35 -3.88
N TYR A 9 -17.33 18.63 -3.60
CA TYR A 9 -16.59 19.33 -2.58
C TYR A 9 -17.12 18.96 -1.19
N LEU A 10 -16.24 18.47 -0.31
CA LEU A 10 -16.60 18.00 1.03
C LEU A 10 -16.21 18.98 2.16
N GLY A 11 -15.83 20.22 1.82
CA GLY A 11 -15.50 21.26 2.81
C GLY A 11 -14.04 21.33 3.26
N PHE A 12 -13.13 20.54 2.66
CA PHE A 12 -11.71 20.55 3.02
C PHE A 12 -10.92 21.68 2.34
N PRO A 13 -9.83 22.19 2.94
CA PRO A 13 -8.97 23.17 2.27
C PRO A 13 -8.46 22.69 0.91
N TYR A 14 -8.49 23.56 -0.10
CA TYR A 14 -7.97 23.31 -1.44
C TYR A 14 -7.06 24.44 -1.93
N ASP A 15 -6.18 24.15 -2.88
CA ASP A 15 -5.22 25.14 -3.41
C ASP A 15 -5.79 25.95 -4.60
N SER A 16 -5.02 26.93 -5.07
CA SER A 16 -5.41 27.82 -6.19
C SER A 16 -5.52 27.14 -7.58
N ASN A 17 -5.31 25.84 -7.67
CA ASN A 17 -5.54 25.05 -8.89
C ASN A 17 -6.93 24.41 -8.93
N MET A 18 -7.71 24.53 -7.84
CA MET A 18 -9.08 24.06 -7.76
C MET A 18 -10.06 25.25 -7.71
N THR A 19 -11.28 25.03 -8.16
CA THR A 19 -12.38 25.99 -8.03
C THR A 19 -13.60 25.25 -7.51
N ALA A 20 -14.12 25.66 -6.36
CA ALA A 20 -15.41 25.22 -5.89
C ALA A 20 -16.50 25.98 -6.64
N LEU A 21 -17.38 25.25 -7.32
CA LEU A 21 -18.62 25.80 -7.86
C LEU A 21 -19.70 25.61 -6.80
N VAL A 22 -20.18 26.72 -6.25
CA VAL A 22 -21.20 26.75 -5.21
C VAL A 22 -22.48 27.31 -5.84
N LEU A 23 -23.58 26.63 -5.62
CA LEU A 23 -24.91 27.05 -6.04
C LEU A 23 -25.66 27.61 -4.83
N ASP A 24 -26.45 28.65 -5.05
CA ASP A 24 -27.36 29.16 -4.02
C ASP A 24 -28.55 28.20 -3.80
N ASP A 25 -28.99 27.50 -4.85
CA ASP A 25 -30.03 26.48 -4.79
C ASP A 25 -29.42 25.07 -4.82
N GLU A 26 -29.48 24.38 -3.67
CA GLU A 26 -28.98 23.00 -3.53
C GLU A 26 -29.74 22.00 -4.42
N ASN A 27 -30.99 22.29 -4.81
CA ASN A 27 -31.77 21.39 -5.68
C ASN A 27 -31.19 21.32 -7.10
N ALA A 28 -30.41 22.31 -7.52
CA ALA A 28 -29.73 22.32 -8.81
C ALA A 28 -28.38 21.56 -8.79
N LEU A 29 -27.92 21.11 -7.62
CA LEU A 29 -26.63 20.45 -7.47
C LEU A 29 -26.48 19.13 -8.27
N PRO A 30 -27.51 18.26 -8.38
CA PRO A 30 -27.47 17.09 -9.25
C PRO A 30 -27.31 17.45 -10.73
N ALA A 31 -27.99 18.50 -11.19
CA ALA A 31 -27.88 18.99 -12.57
C ALA A 31 -26.49 19.55 -12.85
N LEU A 32 -25.95 20.35 -11.92
CA LEU A 32 -24.58 20.86 -12.03
C LEU A 32 -23.57 19.72 -12.04
N TRP A 33 -23.72 18.73 -11.16
CA TRP A 33 -22.87 17.54 -11.13
C TRP A 33 -22.87 16.83 -12.48
N ALA A 34 -24.06 16.54 -13.03
CA ALA A 34 -24.23 15.90 -14.32
C ALA A 34 -23.51 16.69 -15.44
N TYR A 35 -23.59 18.02 -15.42
CA TYR A 35 -22.89 18.86 -16.38
C TYR A 35 -21.36 18.78 -16.24
N VAL A 36 -20.84 18.99 -15.03
CA VAL A 36 -19.38 19.06 -14.80
C VAL A 36 -18.70 17.71 -14.99
N SER A 37 -19.39 16.60 -14.74
CA SER A 37 -18.86 15.24 -14.95
C SER A 37 -19.00 14.74 -16.39
N SER A 38 -19.76 15.41 -17.26
CA SER A 38 -20.05 14.95 -18.64
C SER A 38 -18.89 15.10 -19.63
N GLY A 39 -17.87 15.91 -19.31
CA GLY A 39 -16.84 16.34 -20.26
C GLY A 39 -17.26 17.54 -21.12
N ILE A 40 -18.55 17.78 -21.34
CA ILE A 40 -19.07 18.95 -22.08
C ILE A 40 -18.69 20.25 -21.39
N PHE A 41 -18.76 20.29 -20.05
CA PHE A 41 -18.30 21.44 -19.27
C PHE A 41 -16.85 21.80 -19.58
N ARG A 42 -15.95 20.81 -19.60
CA ARG A 42 -14.55 21.02 -19.97
C ARG A 42 -14.42 21.60 -21.37
N GLU A 43 -15.13 21.06 -22.35
CA GLU A 43 -15.09 21.58 -23.72
C GLU A 43 -15.55 23.04 -23.78
N ASN A 44 -16.64 23.37 -23.09
CA ASN A 44 -17.16 24.74 -23.07
C ASN A 44 -16.23 25.71 -22.33
N VAL A 45 -15.61 25.30 -21.22
CA VAL A 45 -14.53 26.08 -20.57
C VAL A 45 -13.39 26.33 -21.56
N ARG A 46 -12.95 25.31 -22.30
CA ARG A 46 -11.81 25.39 -23.22
C ARG A 46 -12.08 26.22 -24.47
N LYS A 47 -13.34 26.36 -24.89
CA LYS A 47 -13.75 27.31 -25.94
C LYS A 47 -13.57 28.76 -25.49
N ILE A 48 -13.72 29.04 -24.20
CA ILE A 48 -13.55 30.39 -23.63
C ILE A 48 -12.08 30.64 -23.28
N GLU A 49 -11.43 29.69 -22.61
CA GLU A 49 -10.04 29.80 -22.18
C GLU A 49 -9.24 28.52 -22.46
N PRO A 50 -8.47 28.50 -23.57
CA PRO A 50 -7.69 27.32 -23.96
C PRO A 50 -6.41 27.13 -23.12
N GLY A 51 -6.04 28.10 -22.28
CA GLY A 51 -4.79 28.11 -21.51
C GLY A 51 -4.70 27.01 -20.44
N VAL A 52 -3.51 26.43 -20.23
CA VAL A 52 -3.31 25.26 -19.36
C VAL A 52 -3.83 25.43 -17.92
N LYS A 53 -3.77 26.65 -17.38
CA LYS A 53 -4.39 27.06 -16.12
C LYS A 53 -5.54 28.02 -16.45
N VAL A 54 -6.77 27.58 -16.18
CA VAL A 54 -7.99 28.37 -16.41
C VAL A 54 -8.19 29.31 -15.23
N ASN A 55 -8.59 30.57 -15.49
CA ASN A 55 -8.98 31.49 -14.43
C ASN A 55 -10.29 31.05 -13.77
N ASN A 56 -10.36 31.10 -12.44
CA ASN A 56 -11.57 30.71 -11.69
C ASN A 56 -12.83 31.46 -12.16
N ALA A 57 -12.70 32.73 -12.56
CA ALA A 57 -13.81 33.52 -13.08
C ALA A 57 -14.35 33.03 -14.44
N THR A 58 -13.56 32.25 -15.18
CA THR A 58 -13.99 31.69 -16.48
C THR A 58 -15.05 30.61 -16.29
N PHE A 59 -15.03 29.86 -15.19
CA PHE A 59 -16.05 28.83 -14.94
C PHE A 59 -17.47 29.43 -14.83
N LEU A 60 -17.60 30.66 -14.33
CA LEU A 60 -18.89 31.37 -14.24
C LEU A 60 -19.40 31.89 -15.60
N LYS A 61 -18.55 31.93 -16.62
CA LYS A 61 -18.91 32.37 -17.99
C LYS A 61 -19.44 31.24 -18.86
N VAL A 62 -19.32 30.00 -18.38
CA VAL A 62 -19.75 28.81 -19.11
C VAL A 62 -21.27 28.73 -19.07
N PRO A 63 -21.97 28.64 -20.22
CA PRO A 63 -23.42 28.50 -20.23
C PRO A 63 -23.83 27.18 -19.57
N PHE A 64 -24.88 27.24 -18.76
CA PHE A 64 -25.45 26.11 -18.03
C PHE A 64 -26.96 26.08 -18.24
N ASP A 65 -27.45 25.07 -18.95
CA ASP A 65 -28.86 24.82 -19.16
C ASP A 65 -29.41 23.94 -18.03
N LEU A 66 -30.00 24.59 -17.03
CA LEU A 66 -30.50 23.90 -15.84
C LEU A 66 -31.56 22.84 -16.17
N ASN A 67 -32.46 23.11 -17.11
CA ASN A 67 -33.56 22.18 -17.45
C ASN A 67 -33.00 20.92 -18.10
N TYR A 68 -32.18 21.09 -19.14
CA TYR A 68 -31.55 19.97 -19.82
C TYR A 68 -30.72 19.10 -18.86
N TRP A 69 -29.90 19.71 -18.00
CA TRP A 69 -29.06 18.96 -17.08
C TRP A 69 -29.82 18.36 -15.90
N SER A 70 -30.96 18.94 -15.52
CA SER A 70 -31.87 18.32 -14.55
C SER A 70 -32.48 17.04 -15.10
N ASP A 71 -32.90 17.04 -16.37
CA ASP A 71 -33.42 15.84 -17.03
C ASP A 71 -32.35 14.75 -17.15
N VAL A 72 -31.10 15.14 -17.47
CA VAL A 72 -29.95 14.21 -17.48
C VAL A 72 -29.67 13.65 -16.08
N ALA A 73 -29.68 14.48 -15.04
CA ALA A 73 -29.45 14.04 -13.66
C ALA A 73 -30.57 13.09 -13.17
N ASN A 74 -31.82 13.38 -13.52
CA ASN A 74 -32.97 12.52 -13.25
C ASN A 74 -32.85 11.17 -13.95
N SER A 75 -32.43 11.16 -15.22
CA SER A 75 -32.25 9.93 -15.99
C SER A 75 -31.08 9.07 -15.47
N ASN A 76 -30.01 9.70 -14.99
CA ASN A 76 -28.79 8.99 -14.58
C ASN A 76 -28.84 8.46 -13.14
N ASN A 77 -29.36 9.25 -12.19
CA ASN A 77 -29.33 8.90 -10.77
C ASN A 77 -30.57 9.42 -10.02
N ASN A 78 -31.71 9.50 -10.69
CA ASN A 78 -32.98 10.00 -10.13
C ASN A 78 -32.82 11.36 -9.43
N GLY A 79 -31.98 12.24 -9.99
CA GLY A 79 -31.77 13.58 -9.44
C GLY A 79 -30.99 13.58 -8.13
N ARG A 80 -30.22 12.54 -7.83
CA ARG A 80 -29.36 12.47 -6.64
C ARG A 80 -27.88 12.59 -7.01
N LEU A 81 -27.07 13.01 -6.06
CA LEU A 81 -25.62 12.92 -6.19
C LEU A 81 -25.16 11.46 -6.07
N PRO A 82 -24.04 11.08 -6.73
CA PRO A 82 -23.45 9.77 -6.52
C PRO A 82 -23.01 9.61 -5.07
N GLU A 83 -23.38 8.49 -4.46
CA GLU A 83 -22.89 8.13 -3.13
C GLU A 83 -21.48 7.51 -3.22
N PRO A 84 -20.60 7.70 -2.22
CA PRO A 84 -19.22 7.22 -2.26
C PRO A 84 -19.12 5.69 -2.44
N TYR A 85 -18.37 5.28 -3.46
CA TYR A 85 -18.10 3.87 -3.80
C TYR A 85 -16.78 3.77 -4.57
N SER A 86 -16.02 2.70 -4.35
CA SER A 86 -14.79 2.44 -5.09
C SER A 86 -14.49 0.95 -5.18
N GLU A 87 -14.02 0.54 -6.36
CA GLU A 87 -13.44 -0.78 -6.65
C GLU A 87 -11.89 -0.72 -6.62
N ASN A 88 -11.32 0.48 -6.46
CA ASN A 88 -9.88 0.71 -6.47
C ASN A 88 -9.29 0.44 -5.08
N PRO A 89 -8.44 -0.58 -4.92
CA PRO A 89 -7.88 -0.95 -3.61
C PRO A 89 -6.91 0.08 -3.03
N THR A 90 -6.53 1.14 -3.76
CA THR A 90 -5.74 2.25 -3.19
C THR A 90 -6.59 3.28 -2.46
N GLN A 91 -7.92 3.21 -2.59
CA GLN A 91 -8.86 4.13 -1.96
C GLN A 91 -9.31 3.62 -0.61
N TRP A 92 -9.51 4.53 0.35
CA TRP A 92 -9.96 4.18 1.71
C TRP A 92 -11.36 3.57 1.74
N LEU A 93 -12.21 4.00 0.80
CA LEU A 93 -13.59 3.56 0.65
C LEU A 93 -13.76 2.22 -0.10
N PHE A 94 -12.65 1.56 -0.47
CA PHE A 94 -12.70 0.24 -1.09
C PHE A 94 -13.27 -0.79 -0.09
N HIS A 95 -14.23 -1.57 -0.56
CA HIS A 95 -15.01 -2.50 0.26
C HIS A 95 -14.26 -3.80 0.62
N GLY A 96 -13.03 -4.00 0.15
CA GLY A 96 -12.18 -5.12 0.55
C GLY A 96 -12.53 -6.48 -0.08
N HIS A 97 -13.32 -6.56 -1.16
CA HIS A 97 -13.73 -7.85 -1.74
C HIS A 97 -13.02 -8.14 -3.08
N PRO A 98 -12.28 -9.26 -3.24
CA PRO A 98 -11.51 -9.54 -4.47
C PRO A 98 -12.33 -9.56 -5.76
N ALA A 99 -13.55 -10.13 -5.70
CA ALA A 99 -14.41 -10.29 -6.88
C ALA A 99 -14.97 -8.96 -7.44
N LYS A 100 -14.80 -7.85 -6.73
CA LYS A 100 -15.27 -6.52 -7.13
C LYS A 100 -14.16 -5.48 -6.99
N ALA A 101 -12.91 -5.92 -7.19
CA ALA A 101 -11.77 -5.04 -7.30
C ALA A 101 -11.56 -4.59 -8.76
N ASP A 102 -10.92 -3.43 -8.95
CA ASP A 102 -10.46 -2.97 -10.25
C ASP A 102 -9.69 -4.07 -10.99
N LYS A 103 -9.78 -4.04 -12.32
CA LYS A 103 -9.15 -5.04 -13.18
C LYS A 103 -7.65 -5.18 -12.87
N GLY A 104 -7.21 -6.42 -12.63
CA GLY A 104 -5.82 -6.74 -12.29
C GLY A 104 -5.46 -6.62 -10.80
N ALA A 105 -6.37 -6.17 -9.93
CA ALA A 105 -6.12 -6.07 -8.49
C ALA A 105 -6.65 -7.26 -7.66
N ALA A 106 -7.53 -8.11 -8.20
CA ALA A 106 -8.20 -9.17 -7.43
C ALA A 106 -7.23 -10.10 -6.68
N LEU A 107 -6.15 -10.57 -7.32
CA LEU A 107 -5.15 -11.43 -6.68
C LEU A 107 -4.42 -10.72 -5.53
N HIS A 108 -4.09 -9.44 -5.71
CA HIS A 108 -3.47 -8.62 -4.66
C HIS A 108 -4.41 -8.44 -3.48
N VAL A 109 -5.69 -8.14 -3.75
CA VAL A 109 -6.72 -7.99 -2.71
C VAL A 109 -6.89 -9.29 -1.91
N ALA A 110 -6.97 -10.43 -2.60
CA ALA A 110 -7.05 -11.73 -1.93
C ALA A 110 -5.80 -12.02 -1.08
N LEU A 111 -4.59 -11.78 -1.62
CA LEU A 111 -3.34 -12.03 -0.92
C LEU A 111 -3.18 -11.17 0.34
N VAL A 112 -3.50 -9.87 0.28
CA VAL A 112 -3.40 -8.99 1.47
C VAL A 112 -4.50 -9.28 2.49
N ARG A 113 -5.69 -9.72 2.06
CA ARG A 113 -6.71 -10.17 3.02
C ARG A 113 -6.33 -11.45 3.71
N LEU A 114 -5.74 -12.38 2.95
CA LEU A 114 -5.20 -13.61 3.49
C LEU A 114 -4.10 -13.31 4.53
N SER A 115 -3.31 -12.25 4.38
CA SER A 115 -2.32 -11.82 5.39
C SER A 115 -2.93 -11.04 6.58
N GLY A 116 -4.23 -10.77 6.54
CA GLY A 116 -4.98 -10.10 7.60
C GLY A 116 -5.12 -8.59 7.48
N TYR A 117 -4.87 -8.02 6.29
CA TYR A 117 -5.24 -6.64 6.04
C TYR A 117 -6.76 -6.50 5.86
N ARG A 118 -7.30 -5.38 6.35
CA ARG A 118 -8.68 -4.92 6.16
C ARG A 118 -8.63 -3.45 5.76
N TRP A 119 -9.46 -3.06 4.80
CA TRP A 119 -9.53 -1.67 4.36
C TRP A 119 -10.27 -0.81 5.39
N PRO A 120 -9.99 0.50 5.46
CA PRO A 120 -10.63 1.42 6.41
C PRO A 120 -12.16 1.33 6.40
N ALA A 121 -12.77 1.25 5.21
CA ALA A 121 -14.22 1.13 5.04
C ALA A 121 -14.84 -0.08 5.76
N GLU A 122 -14.08 -1.16 5.98
CA GLU A 122 -14.58 -2.36 6.66
C GLU A 122 -14.73 -2.16 8.18
N ASN A 123 -14.01 -1.20 8.76
CA ASN A 123 -13.94 -0.98 10.21
C ASN A 123 -14.57 0.34 10.66
N ASP A 124 -14.96 1.21 9.74
CA ASP A 124 -15.56 2.51 10.04
C ASP A 124 -17.06 2.50 9.69
N PRO A 125 -17.96 2.25 10.66
CA PRO A 125 -19.40 2.21 10.41
C PRO A 125 -19.98 3.57 10.01
N GLU A 126 -19.35 4.65 10.48
CA GLU A 126 -19.76 6.05 10.27
C GLU A 126 -19.27 6.61 8.93
N MET A 127 -18.35 5.91 8.23
CA MET A 127 -17.89 6.30 6.91
C MET A 127 -19.07 6.45 5.95
N ARG A 128 -19.19 7.62 5.32
CA ARG A 128 -20.20 7.86 4.28
C ARG A 128 -19.91 6.97 3.08
N LEU A 129 -20.78 6.01 2.83
CA LEU A 129 -20.65 4.98 1.81
C LEU A 129 -22.01 4.69 1.18
N SER A 130 -22.02 4.34 -0.11
CA SER A 130 -23.22 3.90 -0.80
C SER A 130 -23.78 2.60 -0.21
N VAL A 131 -25.07 2.34 -0.44
CA VAL A 131 -25.71 1.06 -0.05
C VAL A 131 -25.00 -0.13 -0.70
N GLU A 132 -24.54 0.04 -1.94
CA GLU A 132 -23.76 -0.98 -2.66
C GLU A 132 -22.41 -1.25 -1.98
N ALA A 133 -21.66 -0.22 -1.59
CA ALA A 133 -20.40 -0.38 -0.86
C ALA A 133 -20.63 -1.18 0.43
N ARG A 134 -21.67 -0.84 1.21
CA ARG A 134 -22.03 -1.56 2.45
C ARG A 134 -22.41 -3.01 2.19
N ALA A 135 -23.14 -3.30 1.11
CA ALA A 135 -23.47 -4.67 0.73
C ALA A 135 -22.21 -5.48 0.38
N TRP A 136 -21.23 -4.87 -0.29
CA TRP A 136 -19.95 -5.53 -0.58
C TRP A 136 -19.08 -5.71 0.66
N ILE A 137 -19.08 -4.77 1.60
CA ILE A 137 -18.40 -4.93 2.91
C ILE A 137 -19.01 -6.13 3.66
N ALA A 138 -20.33 -6.26 3.67
CA ALA A 138 -21.01 -7.40 4.30
C ALA A 138 -20.60 -8.74 3.66
N LYS A 139 -20.46 -8.80 2.34
CA LYS A 139 -19.91 -9.99 1.64
C LYS A 139 -18.43 -10.21 1.97
N ALA A 140 -17.66 -9.14 2.09
CA ALA A 140 -16.25 -9.22 2.46
C ALA A 140 -16.07 -9.81 3.88
N ALA A 141 -17.01 -9.53 4.79
CA ALA A 141 -17.03 -10.09 6.14
C ALA A 141 -17.30 -11.61 6.18
N THR A 142 -17.84 -12.20 5.11
CA THR A 142 -18.07 -13.66 5.02
C THR A 142 -16.91 -14.41 4.36
N LEU A 143 -15.84 -13.72 3.96
CA LEU A 143 -14.65 -14.35 3.40
C LEU A 143 -13.89 -15.15 4.48
N PRO A 144 -13.05 -16.13 4.09
CA PRO A 144 -12.31 -16.95 5.05
C PRO A 144 -11.46 -16.11 5.99
N ASP A 145 -11.23 -16.68 7.18
CA ASP A 145 -10.33 -16.08 8.16
C ASP A 145 -8.95 -15.83 7.58
N SER A 146 -8.34 -14.73 8.00
CA SER A 146 -6.99 -14.40 7.63
C SER A 146 -5.97 -15.22 8.40
N ASP A 147 -4.73 -15.21 7.92
CA ASP A 147 -3.58 -15.72 8.63
C ASP A 147 -3.37 -15.08 10.01
N ASN A 148 -2.83 -15.86 10.94
CA ASN A 148 -2.75 -15.51 12.36
C ASN A 148 -1.63 -14.53 12.68
N ASP A 149 -0.58 -14.43 11.87
CA ASP A 149 0.59 -13.57 12.14
C ASP A 149 1.00 -12.72 10.94
N GLY A 150 0.44 -12.99 9.76
CA GLY A 150 0.75 -12.30 8.53
C GLY A 150 2.07 -12.75 7.89
N LEU A 151 2.58 -13.94 8.23
CA LEU A 151 3.80 -14.54 7.68
C LEU A 151 3.43 -15.66 6.70
N LEU A 152 3.27 -15.32 5.43
CA LEU A 152 2.81 -16.22 4.40
C LEU A 152 4.00 -16.83 3.64
N ALA A 153 4.54 -17.95 4.14
CA ALA A 153 5.61 -18.67 3.44
C ALA A 153 5.12 -19.18 2.08
N VAL A 154 5.90 -18.94 1.02
CA VAL A 154 5.52 -19.34 -0.34
C VAL A 154 5.50 -20.87 -0.46
N ALA A 155 6.55 -21.51 0.04
CA ALA A 155 6.60 -22.96 0.21
C ALA A 155 5.89 -23.38 1.51
N GLY A 156 5.45 -24.64 1.58
CA GLY A 156 4.95 -25.21 2.83
C GLY A 156 6.06 -25.27 3.89
N VAL A 157 5.89 -24.54 4.98
CA VAL A 157 6.85 -24.40 6.09
C VAL A 157 6.09 -24.44 7.40
N ALA A 158 6.69 -25.03 8.44
CA ALA A 158 6.12 -25.10 9.79
C ALA A 158 4.70 -25.72 9.84
N GLY A 159 4.44 -26.71 8.99
CA GLY A 159 3.15 -27.41 8.90
C GLY A 159 2.07 -26.72 8.08
N GLU A 160 2.37 -25.56 7.49
CA GLU A 160 1.43 -24.85 6.61
C GLU A 160 1.46 -25.40 5.17
N LYS A 161 0.30 -25.32 4.50
CA LYS A 161 0.20 -25.60 3.06
C LYS A 161 0.93 -24.52 2.25
N PRO A 162 1.41 -24.84 1.04
CA PRO A 162 1.96 -23.84 0.13
C PRO A 162 1.01 -22.65 -0.08
N LEU A 163 1.55 -21.44 -0.20
CA LEU A 163 0.76 -20.22 -0.29
C LEU A 163 -0.17 -20.20 -1.51
N ALA A 164 0.26 -20.80 -2.63
CA ALA A 164 -0.59 -20.90 -3.82
C ALA A 164 -1.88 -21.66 -3.54
N ASP A 165 -1.82 -22.78 -2.80
CA ASP A 165 -2.99 -23.56 -2.42
C ASP A 165 -3.90 -22.81 -1.45
N ARG A 166 -3.31 -22.11 -0.49
CA ARG A 166 -4.05 -21.27 0.47
C ARG A 166 -4.77 -20.13 -0.24
N LEU A 167 -4.09 -19.45 -1.16
CA LEU A 167 -4.65 -18.36 -1.97
C LEU A 167 -5.75 -18.87 -2.91
N ARG A 168 -5.54 -20.02 -3.55
CA ARG A 168 -6.54 -20.69 -4.39
C ARG A 168 -7.80 -21.05 -3.61
N ALA A 169 -7.65 -21.59 -2.40
CA ALA A 169 -8.79 -21.86 -1.51
C ALA A 169 -9.53 -20.57 -1.10
N TYR A 170 -8.79 -19.50 -0.80
CA TYR A 170 -9.38 -18.19 -0.49
C TYR A 170 -10.19 -17.63 -1.67
N LEU A 171 -9.61 -17.69 -2.88
CA LEU A 171 -10.24 -17.22 -4.11
C LEU A 171 -11.47 -18.06 -4.47
N ALA A 172 -11.44 -19.37 -4.24
CA ALA A 172 -12.59 -20.25 -4.46
C ALA A 172 -13.81 -19.81 -3.64
N VAL A 173 -13.60 -19.41 -2.38
CA VAL A 173 -14.69 -18.87 -1.54
C VAL A 173 -15.10 -17.47 -2.04
N ALA A 174 -14.14 -16.61 -2.36
CA ALA A 174 -14.43 -15.23 -2.80
C ALA A 174 -15.21 -15.15 -4.12
N PHE A 175 -14.98 -16.08 -5.05
CA PHE A 175 -15.67 -16.11 -6.34
C PHE A 175 -16.82 -17.14 -6.40
N GLY A 176 -16.97 -17.98 -5.38
CA GLY A 176 -18.03 -18.97 -5.27
C GLY A 176 -18.11 -19.89 -6.50
N SER A 177 -19.32 -20.08 -7.03
CA SER A 177 -19.55 -20.90 -8.23
C SER A 177 -18.88 -20.37 -9.50
N GLY A 178 -18.40 -19.13 -9.50
CA GLY A 178 -17.64 -18.56 -10.62
C GLY A 178 -16.16 -18.97 -10.62
N TRP A 179 -15.66 -19.56 -9.54
CA TRP A 179 -14.26 -19.98 -9.46
C TRP A 179 -13.97 -21.16 -10.41
N SER A 180 -12.89 -21.06 -11.17
CA SER A 180 -12.42 -22.10 -12.09
C SER A 180 -10.95 -21.88 -12.44
N ASP A 181 -10.28 -22.92 -12.95
CA ASP A 181 -8.90 -22.82 -13.45
C ASP A 181 -8.76 -21.77 -14.58
N ALA A 182 -9.82 -21.60 -15.38
CA ALA A 182 -9.86 -20.58 -16.43
C ALA A 182 -9.87 -19.17 -15.84
N LEU A 183 -10.67 -18.94 -14.78
CA LEU A 183 -10.69 -17.67 -14.07
C LEU A 183 -9.35 -17.39 -13.38
N GLU A 184 -8.72 -18.39 -12.73
CA GLU A 184 -7.40 -18.24 -12.12
C GLU A 184 -6.38 -17.71 -13.14
N ARG A 185 -6.27 -18.38 -14.30
CA ARG A 185 -5.37 -17.97 -15.39
C ARG A 185 -5.71 -16.58 -15.93
N GLN A 186 -6.99 -16.25 -16.04
CA GLN A 186 -7.45 -14.92 -16.44
C GLN A 186 -6.99 -13.86 -15.44
N LEU A 187 -7.18 -14.08 -14.13
CA LEU A 187 -6.78 -13.11 -13.10
C LEU A 187 -5.27 -12.86 -13.09
N VAL A 188 -4.45 -13.90 -13.27
CA VAL A 188 -2.99 -13.77 -13.41
C VAL A 188 -2.64 -12.94 -14.66
N ALA A 189 -3.24 -13.27 -15.81
CA ALA A 189 -3.02 -12.55 -17.06
C ALA A 189 -3.46 -11.08 -16.99
N GLU A 190 -4.56 -10.78 -16.30
CA GLU A 190 -5.05 -9.42 -16.09
C GLU A 190 -4.12 -8.60 -15.21
N ALA A 191 -3.64 -9.16 -14.09
CA ALA A 191 -2.66 -8.49 -13.23
C ALA A 191 -1.38 -8.16 -14.00
N ASP A 192 -0.86 -9.12 -14.77
CA ASP A 192 0.30 -8.94 -15.63
C ASP A 192 0.10 -7.85 -16.70
N LYS A 193 -1.05 -7.85 -17.36
CA LYS A 193 -1.36 -6.86 -18.41
C LYS A 193 -1.48 -5.45 -17.84
N VAL A 194 -2.16 -5.30 -16.70
CA VAL A 194 -2.43 -4.00 -16.09
C VAL A 194 -1.17 -3.43 -15.40
N LEU A 195 -0.46 -4.25 -14.62
CA LEU A 195 0.61 -3.77 -13.75
C LEU A 195 2.00 -3.92 -14.38
N ASP A 196 2.27 -5.03 -15.09
CA ASP A 196 3.59 -5.29 -15.69
C ASP A 196 3.68 -4.96 -17.19
N LYS A 197 2.53 -4.79 -17.86
CA LYS A 197 2.43 -4.61 -19.33
C LYS A 197 3.06 -5.74 -20.13
N LYS A 198 3.26 -6.91 -19.51
CA LYS A 198 3.86 -8.12 -20.08
C LYS A 198 3.20 -9.34 -19.47
N GLN A 199 2.80 -10.30 -20.28
CA GLN A 199 2.23 -11.57 -19.82
C GLN A 199 3.34 -12.62 -19.62
N ALA A 200 3.35 -13.28 -18.46
CA ALA A 200 4.21 -14.40 -18.16
C ALA A 200 3.74 -15.68 -18.89
N LYS A 201 4.67 -16.59 -19.16
CA LYS A 201 4.40 -17.81 -19.95
C LYS A 201 3.61 -18.89 -19.19
N ASP A 202 3.83 -19.02 -17.88
CA ASP A 202 3.27 -20.10 -17.06
C ASP A 202 1.83 -19.79 -16.60
N GLY A 203 1.53 -18.52 -16.30
CA GLY A 203 0.18 -18.06 -15.96
C GLY A 203 -0.41 -18.68 -14.67
N SER A 204 0.42 -19.35 -13.87
CA SER A 204 0.07 -20.03 -12.62
C SER A 204 0.16 -19.09 -11.42
N LEU A 205 -0.59 -19.37 -10.34
CA LEU A 205 -0.45 -18.64 -9.08
C LEU A 205 0.94 -18.83 -8.46
N GLU A 206 1.54 -20.00 -8.61
CA GLU A 206 2.86 -20.36 -8.08
C GLU A 206 3.94 -19.46 -8.71
N SER A 207 3.96 -19.35 -10.05
CA SER A 207 4.91 -18.47 -10.74
C SER A 207 4.61 -16.99 -10.47
N TRP A 208 3.34 -16.61 -10.36
CA TRP A 208 2.94 -15.24 -10.04
C TRP A 208 3.41 -14.84 -8.63
N LEU A 209 3.18 -15.66 -7.61
CA LEU A 209 3.63 -15.41 -6.23
C LEU A 209 5.15 -15.27 -6.17
N ARG A 210 5.86 -16.19 -6.82
CA ARG A 210 7.33 -16.20 -6.83
C ARG A 210 7.88 -14.96 -7.53
N ASP A 211 7.43 -14.67 -8.75
CA ASP A 211 8.16 -13.80 -9.67
C ASP A 211 7.51 -12.42 -9.89
N ARG A 212 6.24 -12.23 -9.52
CA ARG A 212 5.42 -11.08 -9.98
C ARG A 212 4.74 -10.31 -8.86
N ALA A 213 4.14 -11.02 -7.91
CA ALA A 213 3.24 -10.44 -6.91
C ALA A 213 3.86 -9.26 -6.17
N PHE A 214 5.11 -9.35 -5.70
CA PHE A 214 5.70 -8.24 -4.94
C PHE A 214 5.99 -6.97 -5.76
N ARG A 215 6.51 -7.14 -6.98
CA ARG A 215 6.72 -6.04 -7.91
C ARG A 215 5.40 -5.36 -8.24
N GLN A 216 4.39 -6.16 -8.58
CA GLN A 216 3.07 -5.66 -8.93
C GLN A 216 2.40 -4.97 -7.75
N HIS A 217 2.54 -5.52 -6.53
CA HIS A 217 2.06 -4.90 -5.29
C HIS A 217 2.74 -3.53 -5.08
N SER A 218 4.06 -3.47 -5.28
CA SER A 218 4.79 -2.20 -5.23
C SER A 218 4.30 -1.19 -6.27
N LEU A 219 3.94 -1.62 -7.49
CA LEU A 219 3.38 -0.73 -8.51
C LEU A 219 1.96 -0.25 -8.17
N LEU A 220 1.10 -1.18 -7.75
CA LEU A 220 -0.29 -0.92 -7.38
C LEU A 220 -0.38 0.10 -6.25
N PHE A 221 0.47 -0.01 -5.24
CA PHE A 221 0.53 0.89 -4.08
C PHE A 221 1.61 1.97 -4.20
N HIS A 222 1.89 2.44 -5.42
CA HIS A 222 2.72 3.62 -5.69
C HIS A 222 4.11 3.61 -5.03
N GLN A 223 4.78 2.46 -5.08
CA GLN A 223 6.08 2.16 -4.46
C GLN A 223 6.10 2.24 -2.93
N ARG A 224 4.93 2.09 -2.30
CA ARG A 224 4.76 2.00 -0.84
C ARG A 224 4.06 0.68 -0.47
N PRO A 225 4.67 -0.48 -0.79
CA PRO A 225 4.06 -1.76 -0.48
C PRO A 225 3.96 -1.96 1.04
N PHE A 226 2.84 -2.50 1.51
CA PHE A 226 2.64 -2.90 2.92
C PHE A 226 2.64 -4.43 3.12
N LEU A 227 2.76 -5.18 2.02
CA LEU A 227 3.04 -6.60 2.01
C LEU A 227 4.43 -6.78 1.40
N TRP A 228 5.42 -7.18 2.20
CA TRP A 228 6.81 -7.28 1.76
C TRP A 228 7.15 -8.71 1.42
N HIS A 229 7.91 -8.93 0.35
CA HIS A 229 8.37 -10.28 -0.03
C HIS A 229 9.85 -10.40 0.31
N ILE A 230 10.14 -11.24 1.30
CA ILE A 230 11.50 -11.53 1.77
C ILE A 230 11.92 -12.89 1.23
N TRP A 231 13.17 -13.02 0.80
CA TRP A 231 13.68 -14.26 0.22
C TRP A 231 15.19 -14.44 0.41
N ASP A 232 15.67 -15.66 0.19
CA ASP A 232 17.08 -16.05 0.29
C ASP A 232 17.89 -15.88 -1.00
N GLY A 233 17.30 -15.31 -2.05
CA GLY A 233 17.93 -15.10 -3.35
C GLY A 233 17.86 -16.30 -4.30
N MET A 234 17.33 -17.44 -3.86
CA MET A 234 17.14 -18.62 -4.72
C MET A 234 15.74 -18.67 -5.33
N LYS A 235 15.65 -19.17 -6.56
CA LYS A 235 14.36 -19.34 -7.26
C LYS A 235 13.44 -20.31 -6.52
N ASP A 236 13.98 -21.42 -6.05
CA ASP A 236 13.25 -22.49 -5.35
C ASP A 236 13.67 -22.55 -3.87
N GLY A 237 14.15 -21.43 -3.34
CA GLY A 237 14.55 -21.26 -1.94
C GLY A 237 13.43 -20.82 -1.02
N PHE A 238 13.81 -20.43 0.20
CA PHE A 238 12.90 -19.85 1.17
C PHE A 238 12.43 -18.47 0.71
N SER A 239 11.12 -18.27 0.73
CA SER A 239 10.53 -16.95 0.54
C SER A 239 9.20 -16.82 1.27
N VAL A 240 8.90 -15.60 1.69
CA VAL A 240 7.74 -15.29 2.55
C VAL A 240 7.18 -13.91 2.20
N PHE A 241 5.85 -13.80 2.15
CA PHE A 241 5.18 -12.50 2.19
C PHE A 241 4.86 -12.13 3.64
N VAL A 242 5.26 -10.93 4.07
CA VAL A 242 5.03 -10.42 5.42
C VAL A 242 4.12 -9.21 5.39
N HIS A 243 3.05 -9.22 6.19
CA HIS A 243 2.22 -8.04 6.42
C HIS A 243 2.94 -7.11 7.39
N TYR A 244 3.52 -6.02 6.88
CA TYR A 244 4.41 -5.18 7.68
C TYR A 244 3.70 -4.56 8.91
N HIS A 245 2.41 -4.22 8.84
CA HIS A 245 1.67 -3.70 10.00
C HIS A 245 1.58 -4.70 11.16
N ARG A 246 1.77 -5.99 10.87
CA ARG A 246 1.75 -7.08 11.85
C ARG A 246 3.14 -7.68 12.08
N LEU A 247 4.18 -7.19 11.40
CA LEU A 247 5.55 -7.67 11.58
C LEU A 247 6.12 -7.07 12.86
N THR A 248 5.67 -7.58 14.01
CA THR A 248 6.22 -7.23 15.32
C THR A 248 7.60 -7.86 15.52
N GLN A 249 8.32 -7.48 16.57
CA GLN A 249 9.56 -8.16 16.96
C GLN A 249 9.34 -9.67 17.19
N ALA A 250 8.21 -10.06 17.78
CA ALA A 250 7.88 -11.47 18.00
C ALA A 250 7.67 -12.21 16.68
N ASN A 251 6.96 -11.60 15.73
CA ASN A 251 6.73 -12.20 14.41
C ASN A 251 8.01 -12.25 13.57
N LEU A 252 8.88 -11.23 13.65
CA LEU A 252 10.20 -11.28 13.02
C LEU A 252 11.07 -12.39 13.63
N ARG A 253 11.05 -12.59 14.96
CA ARG A 253 11.73 -13.73 15.61
C ARG A 253 11.16 -15.07 15.14
N LYS A 254 9.84 -15.21 15.04
CA LYS A 254 9.18 -16.41 14.53
C LYS A 254 9.63 -16.71 13.10
N LEU A 255 9.64 -15.69 12.23
CA LEU A 255 10.15 -15.83 10.87
C LEU A 255 11.60 -16.33 10.86
N THR A 256 12.50 -15.66 11.60
CA THR A 256 13.94 -15.94 11.61
C THR A 256 14.28 -17.30 12.18
N TYR A 257 13.67 -17.70 13.30
CA TYR A 257 14.12 -18.88 14.06
C TYR A 257 13.19 -20.07 13.95
N THR A 258 11.90 -19.86 13.71
CA THR A 258 10.92 -20.96 13.61
C THR A 258 10.72 -21.34 12.16
N MET A 259 10.26 -20.41 11.31
CA MET A 259 9.91 -20.73 9.92
C MET A 259 11.17 -21.03 9.10
N LEU A 260 12.14 -20.12 9.10
CA LEU A 260 13.40 -20.35 8.42
C LEU A 260 14.22 -21.47 9.10
N GLY A 261 14.07 -21.66 10.41
CA GLY A 261 14.66 -22.79 11.12
C GLY A 261 14.15 -24.15 10.62
N ASP A 262 12.84 -24.31 10.44
CA ASP A 262 12.21 -25.50 9.84
C ASP A 262 12.71 -25.74 8.41
N TRP A 263 12.80 -24.68 7.60
CA TRP A 263 13.34 -24.76 6.25
C TRP A 263 14.79 -25.28 6.22
N LEU A 264 15.64 -24.75 7.10
CA LEU A 264 17.04 -25.15 7.24
C LEU A 264 17.20 -26.58 7.75
N ALA A 265 16.36 -27.00 8.69
CA ALA A 265 16.35 -28.37 9.19
C ALA A 265 16.02 -29.37 8.07
N ARG A 266 15.03 -29.05 7.22
CA ARG A 266 14.70 -29.84 6.03
C ARG A 266 15.83 -29.87 5.01
N ALA A 267 16.43 -28.73 4.70
CA ALA A 267 17.58 -28.65 3.79
C ALA A 267 18.72 -29.58 4.24
N ARG A 268 19.03 -29.62 5.55
CA ARG A 268 20.01 -30.57 6.10
C ARG A 268 19.58 -32.03 5.96
N ALA A 269 18.33 -32.35 6.28
CA ALA A 269 17.83 -33.73 6.17
C ALA A 269 17.84 -34.24 4.71
N GLU A 270 17.65 -33.34 3.75
CA GLU A 270 17.70 -33.59 2.31
C GLU A 270 19.13 -33.59 1.74
N ASN A 271 20.15 -33.24 2.53
CA ASN A 271 21.53 -32.98 2.09
C ASN A 271 21.63 -31.94 0.95
N ASP A 272 20.79 -30.90 1.01
CA ASP A 272 20.81 -29.76 0.08
C ASP A 272 21.66 -28.61 0.69
N ASP A 273 22.98 -28.72 0.51
CA ASP A 273 23.95 -27.77 1.08
C ASP A 273 23.73 -26.33 0.60
N LEU A 274 23.38 -26.15 -0.68
CA LEU A 274 23.16 -24.82 -1.27
C LEU A 274 21.93 -24.14 -0.65
N ARG A 275 20.81 -24.87 -0.51
CA ARG A 275 19.60 -24.35 0.15
C ARG A 275 19.87 -24.03 1.61
N TYR A 276 20.64 -24.86 2.29
CA TYR A 276 21.03 -24.61 3.68
C TYR A 276 21.88 -23.34 3.79
N GLU A 277 22.91 -23.18 2.95
CA GLU A 277 23.78 -22.00 2.94
C GLU A 277 22.98 -20.71 2.68
N LYS A 278 22.13 -20.69 1.64
CA LYS A 278 21.30 -19.51 1.31
C LYS A 278 20.27 -19.17 2.37
N GLY A 279 19.62 -20.17 2.94
CA GLY A 279 18.74 -19.96 4.09
C GLY A 279 19.50 -19.39 5.31
N ARG A 280 20.75 -19.81 5.54
CA ARG A 280 21.57 -19.30 6.65
C ARG A 280 22.05 -17.87 6.41
N GLU A 281 22.41 -17.52 5.19
CA GLU A 281 22.69 -16.12 4.80
C GLU A 281 21.49 -15.22 5.09
N LEU A 282 20.29 -15.63 4.68
CA LEU A 282 19.06 -14.90 4.98
C LEU A 282 18.82 -14.77 6.48
N GLN A 283 19.03 -15.85 7.24
CA GLN A 283 18.83 -15.86 8.69
C GLN A 283 19.73 -14.83 9.37
N GLN A 284 21.01 -14.76 9.00
CA GLN A 284 21.96 -13.78 9.53
C GLN A 284 21.56 -12.34 9.21
N MET A 285 20.99 -12.10 8.02
CA MET A 285 20.52 -10.77 7.65
C MET A 285 19.25 -10.37 8.42
N LEU A 286 18.34 -11.31 8.67
CA LEU A 286 17.18 -11.07 9.52
C LEU A 286 17.58 -10.84 10.99
N GLU A 287 18.62 -11.51 11.49
CA GLU A 287 19.19 -11.29 12.83
C GLU A 287 19.71 -9.84 12.96
N LYS A 288 20.41 -9.32 11.96
CA LYS A 288 20.87 -7.93 11.92
C LYS A 288 19.72 -6.92 11.91
N VAL A 289 18.66 -7.18 11.14
CA VAL A 289 17.45 -6.33 11.15
C VAL A 289 16.72 -6.39 12.49
N LEU A 290 16.65 -7.56 13.11
CA LEU A 290 16.05 -7.76 14.41
C LEU A 290 16.81 -7.00 15.51
N GLU A 291 18.14 -7.09 15.50
CA GLU A 291 19.04 -6.35 16.39
C GLU A 291 18.96 -4.84 16.15
N GLY A 292 18.82 -4.42 14.89
CA GLY A 292 18.65 -3.02 14.48
C GLY A 292 19.83 -2.12 14.85
N GLU A 293 21.05 -2.68 14.79
CA GLU A 293 22.29 -1.92 14.83
C GLU A 293 22.57 -1.27 13.46
N ALA A 294 23.26 -0.14 13.43
CA ALA A 294 23.62 0.56 12.20
C ALA A 294 24.41 -0.39 11.25
N PRO A 295 24.08 -0.46 9.95
CA PRO A 295 23.13 0.35 9.18
C PRO A 295 21.72 -0.27 9.02
N TYR A 296 21.35 -1.23 9.86
CA TYR A 296 20.06 -1.93 9.82
C TYR A 296 19.05 -1.36 10.81
N ASP A 297 19.33 -0.19 11.39
CA ASP A 297 18.40 0.52 12.26
C ASP A 297 17.29 1.23 11.46
N ILE A 298 16.17 1.47 12.14
CA ILE A 298 15.17 2.44 11.68
C ILE A 298 15.61 3.81 12.18
N PHE A 299 15.85 4.72 11.23
CA PHE A 299 16.14 6.12 11.51
C PHE A 299 14.95 6.99 11.09
N VAL A 300 14.44 7.78 12.04
CA VAL A 300 13.27 8.64 11.85
C VAL A 300 13.64 10.10 12.15
N ARG A 301 13.82 10.89 11.10
CA ARG A 301 14.35 12.27 11.21
C ARG A 301 13.52 13.22 12.08
N TRP A 302 12.22 12.99 12.25
CA TRP A 302 11.39 13.84 13.12
C TRP A 302 11.39 13.42 14.59
N LYS A 303 12.10 12.34 14.95
CA LYS A 303 12.21 11.85 16.33
C LYS A 303 13.58 12.17 16.95
N PRO A 304 13.66 12.66 18.19
CA PRO A 304 14.92 12.75 18.93
C PRO A 304 15.54 11.37 19.17
N LEU A 305 16.83 11.33 19.52
CA LEU A 305 17.57 10.08 19.71
C LEU A 305 16.93 9.13 20.74
N VAL A 306 16.30 9.68 21.79
CA VAL A 306 15.60 8.92 22.84
C VAL A 306 14.32 8.22 22.32
N GLU A 307 13.73 8.73 21.25
CA GLU A 307 12.52 8.17 20.61
C GLU A 307 12.82 7.31 19.38
N GLN A 308 14.10 7.23 18.94
CA GLN A 308 14.48 6.34 17.83
C GLN A 308 14.25 4.86 18.22
N PRO A 309 13.69 4.03 17.32
CA PRO A 309 13.46 2.60 17.59
C PRO A 309 14.70 1.85 18.08
N LEU A 310 14.53 0.94 19.04
CA LEU A 310 15.56 0.01 19.50
C LEU A 310 15.33 -1.36 18.88
N GLY A 311 16.27 -1.81 18.04
CA GLY A 311 16.06 -3.01 17.24
C GLY A 311 14.88 -2.86 16.28
N TRP A 312 14.28 -4.00 15.94
CA TRP A 312 13.04 -4.02 15.18
C TRP A 312 11.84 -3.69 16.07
N ASP A 313 11.46 -2.42 16.07
CA ASP A 313 10.28 -1.87 16.76
C ASP A 313 9.68 -0.68 15.97
N PRO A 314 9.10 -0.92 14.78
CA PRO A 314 8.60 0.15 13.91
C PRO A 314 7.32 0.80 14.46
N GLU A 315 7.21 2.12 14.33
CA GLU A 315 5.94 2.83 14.49
C GLU A 315 5.28 3.05 13.12
N LEU A 316 4.03 2.61 12.97
CA LEU A 316 3.38 2.59 11.66
C LEU A 316 3.20 3.98 11.04
N ASP A 317 2.99 4.98 11.89
CA ASP A 317 2.79 6.38 11.49
C ASP A 317 4.07 7.04 10.96
N ASP A 318 5.25 6.44 11.19
CA ASP A 318 6.49 6.89 10.55
C ASP A 318 6.50 6.60 9.04
N GLY A 319 5.59 5.76 8.59
CA GLY A 319 5.35 5.43 7.20
C GLY A 319 6.29 4.36 6.64
N VAL A 320 5.79 3.68 5.60
CA VAL A 320 6.47 2.56 4.93
C VAL A 320 7.92 2.87 4.55
N ARG A 321 8.21 4.09 4.09
CA ARG A 321 9.56 4.49 3.63
C ARG A 321 10.59 4.34 4.75
N MET A 322 10.28 4.74 5.98
CA MET A 322 11.25 4.62 7.08
C MET A 322 11.37 3.16 7.53
N ASN A 323 10.22 2.50 7.71
CA ASN A 323 10.17 1.16 8.30
C ASN A 323 10.70 0.05 7.39
N ILE A 324 10.65 0.23 6.05
CA ILE A 324 11.21 -0.76 5.12
C ILE A 324 12.73 -0.66 4.98
N ARG A 325 13.36 0.44 5.43
CA ARG A 325 14.78 0.72 5.19
C ARG A 325 15.72 -0.40 5.64
N PRO A 326 15.57 -1.00 6.84
CA PRO A 326 16.45 -2.09 7.27
C PRO A 326 16.46 -3.28 6.31
N PHE A 327 15.29 -3.65 5.78
CA PHE A 327 15.14 -4.75 4.82
C PHE A 327 15.75 -4.40 3.46
N MET A 328 15.62 -3.13 3.04
CA MET A 328 16.27 -2.64 1.83
C MET A 328 17.80 -2.66 1.97
N ALA A 329 18.33 -2.14 3.08
CA ALA A 329 19.76 -2.13 3.40
C ALA A 329 20.34 -3.55 3.54
N ALA A 330 19.55 -4.48 4.07
CA ALA A 330 19.91 -5.89 4.14
C ALA A 330 19.88 -6.62 2.78
N GLY A 331 19.23 -6.04 1.76
CA GLY A 331 19.16 -6.65 0.43
C GLY A 331 18.30 -7.92 0.35
N ILE A 332 17.45 -8.17 1.36
CA ILE A 332 16.66 -9.40 1.50
C ILE A 332 15.24 -9.33 0.91
N LEU A 333 14.88 -8.19 0.33
CA LEU A 333 13.63 -8.05 -0.41
C LEU A 333 13.74 -8.66 -1.82
N ARG A 334 12.68 -9.33 -2.26
CA ARG A 334 12.62 -9.93 -3.61
C ARG A 334 12.84 -8.91 -4.73
N GLU A 335 12.31 -7.71 -4.57
CA GLU A 335 12.59 -6.57 -5.42
C GLU A 335 12.58 -5.28 -4.60
N GLN A 336 13.50 -4.37 -4.85
CA GLN A 336 13.55 -3.09 -4.12
C GLN A 336 12.48 -2.13 -4.67
N PRO A 337 11.61 -1.53 -3.82
CA PRO A 337 10.73 -0.46 -4.25
C PRO A 337 11.53 0.68 -4.89
N LYS A 338 11.03 1.19 -6.02
CA LYS A 338 11.75 2.12 -6.89
C LYS A 338 11.51 3.56 -6.50
N GLY A 339 12.48 4.41 -6.83
CA GLY A 339 12.35 5.87 -6.68
C GLY A 339 12.58 6.39 -5.26
N ILE A 340 12.92 5.52 -4.30
CA ILE A 340 13.32 5.95 -2.96
C ILE A 340 14.74 6.51 -3.03
N LYS A 341 14.89 7.78 -2.67
CA LYS A 341 16.20 8.43 -2.48
C LYS A 341 16.42 8.58 -0.98
N TRP A 342 17.53 8.10 -0.45
CA TRP A 342 17.81 8.19 0.99
C TRP A 342 18.46 9.50 1.40
N SER A 343 19.06 10.24 0.47
CA SER A 343 19.90 11.41 0.77
C SER A 343 19.12 12.62 1.33
N LYS A 344 19.18 13.76 0.66
CA LYS A 344 18.57 15.01 1.12
C LYS A 344 17.17 15.15 0.51
N ASP A 345 16.17 15.27 1.38
CA ASP A 345 14.80 15.62 0.96
C ASP A 345 14.68 17.13 0.67
N ARG A 346 13.64 17.51 -0.08
CA ARG A 346 13.36 18.92 -0.40
C ARG A 346 12.91 19.68 0.85
N GLY A 347 13.36 20.93 0.96
CA GLY A 347 13.04 21.85 2.04
C GLY A 347 14.05 21.78 3.18
N ASN A 348 13.80 22.58 4.23
CA ASN A 348 14.62 22.62 5.44
C ASN A 348 13.77 22.26 6.66
N ASP A 349 14.43 21.77 7.68
CA ASP A 349 13.86 21.64 9.01
C ASP A 349 13.86 22.96 9.75
N VAL A 350 12.91 23.08 10.68
CA VAL A 350 12.84 24.21 11.60
C VAL A 350 13.87 24.02 12.72
N PRO A 351 14.34 25.11 13.36
CA PRO A 351 15.31 25.01 14.46
C PRO A 351 14.90 24.10 15.62
N SER A 352 13.60 23.87 15.82
CA SER A 352 13.08 22.97 16.84
C SER A 352 13.10 21.49 16.46
N SER A 353 13.43 21.15 15.21
CA SER A 353 13.52 19.75 14.78
C SER A 353 14.71 19.05 15.47
N PRO A 354 14.58 17.78 15.88
CA PRO A 354 15.58 17.12 16.73
C PRO A 354 16.99 17.04 16.12
N TRP A 355 17.08 16.92 14.80
CA TRP A 355 18.34 16.76 14.07
C TRP A 355 18.84 18.06 13.42
N TYR A 356 18.18 19.20 13.70
CA TYR A 356 18.60 20.50 13.19
C TYR A 356 20.06 20.83 13.57
N PRO A 357 20.54 20.60 14.81
CA PRO A 357 21.93 20.92 15.18
C PRO A 357 22.96 20.11 14.38
N ALA A 358 22.67 18.83 14.12
CA ALA A 358 23.58 17.93 13.40
C ALA A 358 23.62 18.25 11.90
N PHE A 359 22.46 18.52 11.29
CA PHE A 359 22.34 18.70 9.84
C PHE A 359 22.18 20.16 9.41
N LYS A 360 22.26 21.11 10.34
CA LYS A 360 22.11 22.56 10.08
C LYS A 360 20.83 22.88 9.30
N GLY A 361 19.74 22.21 9.66
CA GLY A 361 18.43 22.34 9.02
C GLY A 361 18.25 21.56 7.71
N GLU A 362 19.26 20.83 7.23
CA GLU A 362 19.09 19.97 6.06
C GLU A 362 18.29 18.70 6.40
N ARG A 363 17.38 18.31 5.50
CA ARG A 363 16.55 17.11 5.65
C ARG A 363 17.29 15.85 5.20
N ILE A 364 18.27 15.42 5.97
CA ILE A 364 19.08 14.23 5.69
C ILE A 364 18.37 12.99 6.23
N ASN A 365 18.00 12.05 5.35
CA ASN A 365 17.50 10.73 5.78
C ASN A 365 18.56 9.64 5.67
N ASP A 366 19.69 9.88 4.99
CA ASP A 366 20.77 8.91 4.83
C ASP A 366 21.68 8.91 6.05
N HIS A 367 21.06 8.62 7.20
CA HIS A 367 21.71 8.60 8.49
C HIS A 367 21.29 7.34 9.25
N HIS A 368 22.17 6.88 10.13
CA HIS A 368 21.99 5.69 10.94
C HIS A 368 22.43 6.02 12.37
N THR A 369 21.74 5.45 13.33
CA THR A 369 21.97 5.68 14.76
C THR A 369 22.29 4.36 15.44
N THR A 370 23.34 4.34 16.23
CA THR A 370 23.79 3.11 16.91
C THR A 370 22.91 2.77 18.10
N LEU A 371 22.86 1.49 18.49
CA LEU A 371 22.14 1.10 19.71
C LEU A 371 22.76 1.74 20.95
N ALA A 372 24.10 1.87 20.98
CA ALA A 372 24.81 2.51 22.08
C ALA A 372 24.39 3.98 22.28
N GLU A 373 24.28 4.76 21.20
CA GLU A 373 23.78 6.14 21.22
C GLU A 373 22.34 6.22 21.75
N LYS A 374 21.47 5.34 21.24
CA LYS A 374 20.06 5.27 21.65
C LYS A 374 19.88 4.87 23.11
N HIS A 375 20.71 3.97 23.63
CA HIS A 375 20.71 3.58 25.04
C HIS A 375 21.26 4.69 25.93
N ALA A 376 22.36 5.33 25.54
CA ALA A 376 22.94 6.45 26.28
C ALA A 376 21.95 7.63 26.39
N ALA A 377 21.20 7.93 25.32
CA ALA A 377 20.17 8.96 25.32
C ALA A 377 18.96 8.65 26.22
N ARG A 378 18.63 7.36 26.43
CA ARG A 378 17.57 6.92 27.37
C ARG A 378 18.04 6.83 28.81
N GLY A 379 19.30 6.46 29.03
CA GLY A 379 19.90 6.34 30.36
C GLY A 379 20.34 7.70 30.96
N SER A 380 20.59 8.69 30.10
CA SER A 380 20.81 10.07 30.51
C SER A 380 19.46 10.77 30.62
N SER A 381 19.12 11.35 31.77
CA SER A 381 17.98 12.27 31.89
C SER A 381 17.99 13.28 30.72
N PRO A 382 16.83 13.64 30.14
CA PRO A 382 16.68 14.15 28.76
C PRO A 382 17.20 15.58 28.53
N GLN A 383 18.50 15.82 28.70
CA GLN A 383 19.10 17.14 28.45
C GLN A 383 20.38 17.16 27.63
N LEU A 384 21.00 16.03 27.27
CA LEU A 384 22.30 16.09 26.60
C LEU A 384 22.44 15.04 25.50
N VAL A 385 21.94 15.40 24.31
CA VAL A 385 22.60 14.99 23.06
C VAL A 385 22.73 16.24 22.21
N ALA A 386 23.66 17.10 22.62
CA ALA A 386 24.18 18.19 21.81
C ALA A 386 25.51 17.73 21.19
N ALA A 387 25.56 17.78 19.86
CA ALA A 387 26.75 17.85 19.00
C ALA A 387 27.89 16.84 19.23
N LYS A 388 28.11 15.98 18.23
CA LYS A 388 29.46 15.73 17.72
C LYS A 388 29.53 16.15 16.26
#